data_AF-A0A3V4B7Z4-F1
#
_entry.id   AF-A0A3V4B7Z4-F1
#
_cell.length_a   1.000
_cell.length_b   1.000
_cell.length_c   1.000
_cell.angle_alpha   90.00
_cell.angle_beta   90.00
_cell.angle_gamma   90.00
#
_symmetry.space_group_name_H-M   'P 1'
#
loop_
_entity.id
_entity.type
_entity.pdbx_description
1 polymer ?
#
loop_
_entity_poly.entity_id
_entity_poly.type
_entity_poly.pdbx_seq_one_letter_code
_entity_poly.pdbx_strand_id
1 'polypeptide(L)'
;MKTLGEFIVEKQHEFSQATGELTALLSAIKLGAKIIHRDINKAGLVDILGASGAENVQGEVQQKLDLFANEKLKAALKARDIVAGIASEEEDEIVVFEGCEHAKYVVLMDPLDGSSNIDVNVSVGTIFSIYRRVTPVGTPVTEEDFLQPGNKQVAAGYVVYGSSTMLVYTTGCGVHAFTYDPSLGVFCLCQERMRFPEKGKTYSINEGNYIKFPNGVKKYIKFCQEEDSSTSRPYTSRYIGSLVADFHRNLLKGGIYLYPSTASHPQGKLRLLYECNPMAFLAEQAGGKASDGKERILDIIPESLHQRRSFFVGNRHMVDDVERFIREYPDA
;
A
#
# COMPACT_ATOMS: atom_id res chain seq x y z
N MET A 1 6.17 -3.53 27.14
CA MET A 1 6.42 -3.57 25.68
C MET A 1 5.76 -4.83 25.15
N LYS A 2 5.02 -4.75 24.04
CA LYS A 2 4.28 -5.88 23.43
C LYS A 2 4.77 -6.03 22.00
N THR A 3 5.26 -7.20 21.62
CA THR A 3 5.77 -7.47 20.28
C THR A 3 4.64 -7.75 19.28
N LEU A 4 4.93 -7.65 17.98
CA LEU A 4 4.02 -8.06 16.92
C LEU A 4 3.55 -9.51 17.09
N GLY A 5 4.44 -10.41 17.51
CA GLY A 5 4.09 -11.82 17.72
C GLY A 5 3.08 -12.00 18.86
N GLU A 6 3.34 -11.39 20.01
CA GLU A 6 2.45 -11.43 21.17
C GLU A 6 1.08 -10.79 20.87
N PHE A 7 1.08 -9.67 20.15
CA PHE A 7 -0.16 -9.01 19.73
C PHE A 7 -1.02 -9.90 18.83
N ILE A 8 -0.42 -10.60 17.85
CA ILE A 8 -1.19 -11.52 16.98
C ILE A 8 -1.77 -12.67 17.80
N VAL A 9 -1.02 -13.21 18.78
CA VAL A 9 -1.51 -14.27 19.66
C VAL A 9 -2.70 -13.79 20.52
N GLU A 10 -2.61 -12.58 21.07
CA GLU A 10 -3.69 -11.97 21.86
C GLU A 10 -4.95 -11.69 21.02
N LYS A 11 -4.77 -11.27 19.76
CA LYS A 11 -5.86 -10.93 18.84
C LYS A 11 -6.36 -12.09 17.99
N GLN A 12 -6.07 -13.34 18.36
CA GLN A 12 -6.54 -14.52 17.62
C GLN A 12 -8.05 -14.53 17.38
N HIS A 13 -8.85 -14.00 18.33
CA HIS A 13 -10.30 -13.91 18.18
C HIS A 13 -10.76 -12.92 17.09
N GLU A 14 -9.96 -11.89 16.79
CA GLU A 14 -10.24 -10.93 15.71
C GLU A 14 -10.05 -11.58 14.32
N PHE A 15 -9.40 -12.75 14.26
CA PHE A 15 -9.19 -13.53 13.04
C PHE A 15 -9.86 -14.91 13.12
N SER A 16 -11.20 -14.91 13.16
CA SER A 16 -12.02 -16.11 13.41
C SER A 16 -11.79 -17.30 12.46
N GLN A 17 -11.12 -17.12 11.32
CA GLN A 17 -10.90 -18.18 10.31
C GLN A 17 -9.46 -18.67 10.16
N ALA A 18 -8.48 -18.15 10.92
CA ALA A 18 -7.08 -18.61 10.77
C ALA A 18 -6.18 -18.42 12.00
N THR A 19 -6.53 -19.13 13.06
CA THR A 19 -5.70 -19.27 14.25
C THR A 19 -4.33 -19.86 13.84
N GLY A 20 -3.27 -19.05 13.90
CA GLY A 20 -1.88 -19.44 13.60
C GLY A 20 -1.38 -19.13 12.18
N GLU A 21 -2.24 -19.18 11.16
CA GLU A 21 -1.82 -18.95 9.77
C GLU A 21 -1.42 -17.47 9.54
N LEU A 22 -2.17 -16.53 10.13
CA LEU A 22 -1.84 -15.09 10.11
C LEU A 22 -0.47 -14.81 10.75
N THR A 23 -0.11 -15.53 11.82
CA THR A 23 1.18 -15.38 12.48
C THR A 23 2.33 -15.75 11.55
N ALA A 24 2.17 -16.82 10.76
CA ALA A 24 3.19 -17.25 9.79
C ALA A 24 3.32 -16.25 8.64
N LEU A 25 2.20 -15.77 8.09
CA LEU A 25 2.17 -14.75 7.04
C LEU A 25 2.90 -13.47 7.45
N LEU A 26 2.50 -12.85 8.57
CA LEU A 26 3.16 -11.63 9.08
C LEU A 26 4.60 -11.89 9.51
N SER A 27 4.95 -13.15 9.83
CA SER A 27 6.33 -13.54 10.10
C SER A 27 7.21 -13.63 8.85
N ALA A 28 6.66 -13.94 7.68
CA ALA A 28 7.36 -13.77 6.40
C ALA A 28 7.55 -12.29 6.07
N ILE A 29 6.48 -11.49 6.17
CA ILE A 29 6.53 -10.05 5.88
C ILE A 29 7.56 -9.34 6.75
N LYS A 30 7.53 -9.54 8.08
CA LYS A 30 8.50 -8.90 8.98
C LYS A 30 9.95 -9.37 8.74
N LEU A 31 10.15 -10.58 8.22
CA LEU A 31 11.48 -11.07 7.85
C LEU A 31 11.98 -10.37 6.60
N GLY A 32 11.18 -10.33 5.54
CA GLY A 32 11.49 -9.57 4.32
C GLY A 32 11.76 -8.09 4.63
N ALA A 33 10.90 -7.48 5.45
CA ALA A 33 11.06 -6.10 5.91
C ALA A 33 12.40 -5.85 6.61
N LYS A 34 12.85 -6.76 7.49
CA LYS A 34 14.17 -6.63 8.15
C LYS A 34 15.33 -6.73 7.17
N ILE A 35 15.22 -7.62 6.18
CA ILE A 35 16.25 -7.80 5.17
C ILE A 35 16.35 -6.55 4.28
N ILE A 36 15.21 -6.02 3.83
CA ILE A 36 15.12 -4.79 3.04
C ILE A 36 15.62 -3.58 3.86
N HIS A 37 15.15 -3.44 5.11
CA HIS A 37 15.60 -2.40 6.04
C HIS A 37 17.13 -2.37 6.19
N ARG A 38 17.77 -3.54 6.34
CA ARG A 38 19.22 -3.64 6.54
C ARG A 38 20.00 -2.99 5.40
N ASP A 39 19.52 -3.18 4.18
CA ASP A 39 20.20 -2.72 2.96
C ASP A 39 19.88 -1.23 2.72
N ILE A 40 18.61 -0.82 2.85
CA ILE A 40 18.20 0.61 2.79
C ILE A 40 18.96 1.46 3.81
N ASN A 41 19.06 1.00 5.06
CA ASN A 41 19.68 1.76 6.15
C ASN A 41 21.19 1.97 5.96
N LYS A 42 21.80 1.32 4.96
CA LYS A 42 23.21 1.47 4.59
C LYS A 42 23.38 1.68 3.09
N ALA A 43 22.37 2.22 2.40
CA ALA A 43 22.34 2.23 0.94
C ALA A 43 23.56 2.90 0.29
N GLY A 44 24.10 3.97 0.88
CA GLY A 44 25.33 4.62 0.40
C GLY A 44 26.62 3.80 0.59
N LEU A 45 26.57 2.68 1.31
CA LEU A 45 27.70 1.78 1.59
C LEU A 45 27.55 0.40 0.96
N VAL A 46 26.45 0.13 0.25
CA VAL A 46 26.14 -1.17 -0.36
C VAL A 46 25.79 -0.93 -1.83
N ASP A 47 26.17 -1.83 -2.72
CA ASP A 47 25.88 -1.72 -4.16
C ASP A 47 24.43 -2.12 -4.50
N ILE A 48 23.47 -1.35 -3.99
CA ILE A 48 22.01 -1.54 -4.20
C ILE A 48 21.34 -0.34 -4.87
N LEU A 49 22.07 0.75 -5.09
CA LEU A 49 21.57 1.97 -5.71
C LEU A 49 21.69 1.92 -7.24
N GLY A 50 20.83 2.68 -7.91
CA GLY A 50 20.78 2.79 -9.36
C GLY A 50 20.09 1.63 -10.08
N ALA A 51 19.97 1.82 -11.40
CA ALA A 51 19.24 0.91 -12.28
C ALA A 51 19.85 -0.49 -12.29
N SER A 52 18.99 -1.50 -12.32
CA SER A 52 19.39 -2.90 -12.50
C SER A 52 19.84 -3.20 -13.95
N GLY A 53 19.47 -2.32 -14.89
CA GLY A 53 19.64 -2.55 -16.32
C GLY A 53 18.48 -3.33 -16.96
N ALA A 54 17.43 -3.64 -16.19
CA ALA A 54 16.18 -4.23 -16.68
C ALA A 54 15.05 -3.19 -16.71
N GLU A 55 14.07 -3.45 -17.57
CA GLU A 55 12.79 -2.75 -17.61
C GLU A 55 11.73 -3.71 -17.07
N ASN A 56 10.87 -3.26 -16.16
CA ASN A 56 9.81 -4.11 -15.63
C ASN A 56 8.60 -4.15 -16.58
N VAL A 57 7.62 -5.02 -16.28
CA VAL A 57 6.35 -5.15 -17.04
C VAL A 57 5.58 -3.83 -17.21
N GLN A 58 5.90 -2.84 -16.37
CA GLN A 58 5.27 -1.53 -16.34
C GLN A 58 5.91 -0.52 -17.30
N GLY A 59 7.01 -0.89 -17.97
CA GLY A 59 7.83 0.00 -18.79
C GLY A 59 8.65 0.99 -17.96
N GLU A 60 8.91 0.67 -16.69
CA GLU A 60 9.69 1.50 -15.77
C GLU A 60 11.11 0.93 -15.62
N VAL A 61 12.11 1.81 -15.55
CA VAL A 61 13.50 1.41 -15.32
C VAL A 61 13.65 0.91 -13.90
N GLN A 62 13.84 -0.40 -13.77
CA GLN A 62 13.85 -1.09 -12.50
C GLN A 62 15.14 -0.78 -11.73
N GLN A 63 15.04 -0.50 -10.43
CA GLN A 63 16.20 -0.29 -9.57
C GLN A 63 16.71 -1.64 -9.04
N LYS A 64 18.01 -1.72 -8.72
CA LYS A 64 18.58 -2.95 -8.12
C LYS A 64 17.84 -3.36 -6.84
N LEU A 65 17.41 -2.38 -6.05
CA LEU A 65 16.71 -2.63 -4.80
C LEU A 65 15.27 -3.14 -5.01
N ASP A 66 14.60 -2.79 -6.12
CA ASP A 66 13.26 -3.32 -6.46
C ASP A 66 13.33 -4.84 -6.63
N LEU A 67 14.28 -5.31 -7.46
CA LEU A 67 14.55 -6.73 -7.67
C LEU A 67 14.95 -7.44 -6.38
N PHE A 68 15.81 -6.80 -5.58
CA PHE A 68 16.22 -7.36 -4.29
C PHE A 68 15.01 -7.53 -3.37
N ALA A 69 14.19 -6.51 -3.20
CA ALA A 69 13.01 -6.56 -2.34
C ALA A 69 12.02 -7.64 -2.81
N ASN A 70 11.77 -7.72 -4.12
CA ASN A 70 10.93 -8.76 -4.72
C ASN A 70 11.42 -10.17 -4.37
N GLU A 71 12.69 -10.47 -4.63
CA GLU A 71 13.26 -11.80 -4.36
C GLU A 71 13.25 -12.16 -2.86
N LYS A 72 13.54 -11.19 -1.98
CA LYS A 72 13.56 -11.46 -0.54
C LYS A 72 12.16 -11.71 0.02
N LEU A 73 11.16 -10.97 -0.42
CA LEU A 73 9.77 -11.21 -0.01
C LEU A 73 9.24 -12.52 -0.59
N LYS A 74 9.46 -12.79 -1.89
CA LYS A 74 9.10 -14.04 -2.55
C LYS A 74 9.68 -15.26 -1.83
N ALA A 75 10.98 -15.25 -1.55
CA ALA A 75 11.64 -16.34 -0.82
C ALA A 75 11.13 -16.47 0.63
N ALA A 76 10.91 -15.34 1.33
CA ALA A 76 10.41 -15.37 2.69
C ALA A 76 8.97 -15.94 2.79
N LEU A 77 8.11 -15.65 1.80
CA LEU A 77 6.75 -16.17 1.73
C LEU A 77 6.74 -17.67 1.39
N LYS A 78 7.50 -18.09 0.37
CA LYS A 78 7.63 -19.50 -0.01
C LYS A 78 8.14 -20.35 1.16
N ALA A 79 9.14 -19.87 1.89
CA ALA A 79 9.72 -20.60 3.02
C ALA A 79 8.78 -20.82 4.22
N ARG A 80 7.61 -20.17 4.26
CA ARG A 80 6.60 -20.39 5.32
C ARG A 80 5.59 -21.47 5.00
N ASP A 81 5.59 -22.00 3.79
CA ASP A 81 4.70 -23.10 3.36
C ASP A 81 3.21 -22.83 3.63
N ILE A 82 2.81 -21.55 3.53
CA ILE A 82 1.46 -21.09 3.88
C ILE A 82 0.80 -20.20 2.83
N VAL A 83 1.53 -19.91 1.76
CA VAL A 83 1.09 -19.13 0.61
C VAL A 83 1.22 -20.03 -0.61
N ALA A 84 0.16 -20.15 -1.40
CA ALA A 84 0.15 -21.01 -2.59
C ALA A 84 0.81 -20.31 -3.80
N GLY A 85 0.82 -18.98 -3.81
CA GLY A 85 1.48 -18.18 -4.82
C GLY A 85 1.39 -16.69 -4.51
N ILE A 86 2.12 -15.90 -5.29
CA ILE A 86 2.16 -14.44 -5.18
C ILE A 86 1.85 -13.75 -6.51
N ALA A 87 1.45 -12.50 -6.44
CA ALA A 87 1.57 -11.54 -7.53
C ALA A 87 2.41 -10.35 -7.02
N SER A 88 3.24 -9.79 -7.89
CA SER A 88 4.13 -8.69 -7.54
C SER A 88 4.08 -7.63 -8.63
N GLU A 89 4.28 -6.36 -8.27
CA GLU A 89 4.49 -5.30 -9.25
C GLU A 89 5.68 -5.58 -10.18
N GLU A 90 6.68 -6.32 -9.69
CA GLU A 90 7.93 -6.62 -10.39
C GLU A 90 7.91 -7.95 -11.16
N GLU A 91 6.77 -8.62 -11.24
CA GLU A 91 6.60 -9.90 -11.97
C GLU A 91 5.56 -9.73 -13.09
N ASP A 92 5.84 -10.26 -14.28
CA ASP A 92 4.90 -10.20 -15.41
C ASP A 92 3.63 -11.02 -15.10
N GLU A 93 3.82 -12.21 -14.55
CA GLU A 93 2.81 -13.23 -14.31
C GLU A 93 2.71 -13.55 -12.81
N ILE A 94 1.65 -14.27 -12.43
CA ILE A 94 1.57 -14.82 -11.08
C ILE A 94 2.68 -15.85 -10.85
N VAL A 95 3.23 -15.88 -9.63
CA VAL A 95 4.22 -16.89 -9.24
C VAL A 95 3.55 -17.95 -8.41
N VAL A 96 3.41 -19.14 -8.97
CA VAL A 96 2.92 -20.33 -8.25
C VAL A 96 4.07 -20.93 -7.45
N PHE A 97 3.87 -21.16 -6.15
CA PHE A 97 4.86 -21.84 -5.32
C PHE A 97 4.66 -23.35 -5.41
N GLU A 98 5.58 -24.00 -6.13
CA GLU A 98 5.66 -25.46 -6.22
C GLU A 98 5.72 -26.12 -4.84
N GLY A 99 4.86 -27.11 -4.60
CA GLY A 99 4.76 -27.84 -3.34
C GLY A 99 3.91 -27.13 -2.28
N CYS A 100 3.33 -25.98 -2.61
CA CYS A 100 2.45 -25.21 -1.72
C CYS A 100 0.97 -25.25 -2.16
N GLU A 101 0.54 -26.27 -2.90
CA GLU A 101 -0.84 -26.40 -3.40
C GLU A 101 -1.86 -26.56 -2.25
N HIS A 102 -1.42 -27.07 -1.10
CA HIS A 102 -2.19 -27.19 0.15
C HIS A 102 -2.46 -25.84 0.83
N ALA A 103 -1.72 -24.78 0.47
CA ALA A 103 -1.86 -23.47 1.09
C ALA A 103 -3.16 -22.80 0.63
N LYS A 104 -3.73 -21.99 1.54
CA LYS A 104 -5.06 -21.38 1.39
C LYS A 104 -5.01 -19.89 1.05
N TYR A 105 -3.82 -19.28 1.07
CA TYR A 105 -3.65 -17.86 0.87
C TYR A 105 -2.84 -17.56 -0.37
N VAL A 106 -3.14 -16.40 -0.95
CA VAL A 106 -2.32 -15.74 -1.96
C VAL A 106 -1.94 -14.35 -1.46
N VAL A 107 -0.77 -13.87 -1.88
CA VAL A 107 -0.25 -12.55 -1.47
C VAL A 107 0.07 -11.73 -2.70
N LEU A 108 -0.47 -10.53 -2.74
CA LEU A 108 -0.16 -9.51 -3.74
C LEU A 108 0.73 -8.47 -3.08
N MET A 109 1.79 -8.04 -3.74
CA MET A 109 2.73 -7.09 -3.14
C MET A 109 3.24 -6.05 -4.13
N ASP A 110 3.45 -4.84 -3.61
CA ASP A 110 4.45 -3.93 -4.15
C ASP A 110 5.67 -4.06 -3.23
N PRO A 111 6.75 -4.71 -3.71
CA PRO A 111 7.90 -5.00 -2.88
C PRO A 111 8.63 -3.73 -2.44
N LEU A 112 8.59 -2.66 -3.24
CA LEU A 112 9.31 -1.42 -2.96
C LEU A 112 8.62 -0.15 -3.53
N ASP A 113 7.62 0.35 -2.81
CA ASP A 113 6.96 1.62 -3.11
C ASP A 113 7.93 2.80 -3.03
N GLY A 114 7.83 3.68 -4.01
CA GLY A 114 8.60 4.92 -4.05
C GLY A 114 10.02 4.72 -4.57
N SER A 115 10.24 3.82 -5.52
CA SER A 115 11.57 3.53 -6.10
C SER A 115 12.36 4.77 -6.51
N SER A 116 11.70 5.83 -7.00
CA SER A 116 12.34 7.13 -7.33
C SER A 116 13.04 7.83 -6.14
N ASN A 117 12.75 7.41 -4.90
CA ASN A 117 13.26 7.99 -3.67
C ASN A 117 14.45 7.23 -3.07
N ILE A 118 14.83 6.07 -3.63
CA ILE A 118 15.87 5.18 -3.08
C ILE A 118 17.22 5.91 -3.04
N ASP A 119 17.66 6.46 -4.17
CA ASP A 119 18.99 7.08 -4.32
C ASP A 119 19.15 8.39 -3.53
N VAL A 120 18.05 8.98 -3.08
CA VAL A 120 18.02 10.31 -2.44
C VAL A 120 17.71 10.25 -0.93
N ASN A 121 17.77 9.05 -0.33
CA ASN A 121 17.59 8.83 1.10
C ASN A 121 16.24 9.38 1.63
N VAL A 122 15.20 9.33 0.79
CA VAL A 122 13.83 9.67 1.13
C VAL A 122 13.10 8.38 1.53
N SER A 123 11.99 8.52 2.27
CA SER A 123 11.20 7.36 2.70
C SER A 123 10.63 6.58 1.52
N VAL A 124 10.75 5.25 1.62
CA VAL A 124 10.19 4.24 0.72
C VAL A 124 9.37 3.23 1.53
N GLY A 125 8.69 2.31 0.88
CA GLY A 125 7.85 1.33 1.57
C GLY A 125 7.75 -0.03 0.90
N THR A 126 7.03 -0.96 1.53
CA THR A 126 6.59 -2.23 0.94
C THR A 126 5.10 -2.32 1.22
N ILE A 127 4.29 -2.75 0.24
CA ILE A 127 2.85 -2.94 0.40
C ILE A 127 2.51 -4.41 0.22
N PHE A 128 1.56 -4.92 1.00
CA PHE A 128 1.06 -6.27 0.84
C PHE A 128 -0.45 -6.34 1.03
N SER A 129 -1.06 -7.22 0.24
CA SER A 129 -2.49 -7.55 0.25
C SER A 129 -2.63 -9.07 0.30
N ILE A 130 -3.46 -9.57 1.21
CA ILE A 130 -3.61 -11.00 1.46
C ILE A 130 -5.06 -11.39 1.21
N TYR A 131 -5.23 -12.41 0.36
CA TYR A 131 -6.53 -13.01 0.07
C TYR A 131 -6.51 -14.48 0.41
N ARG A 132 -7.70 -15.02 0.67
CA ARG A 132 -7.93 -16.46 0.64
C ARG A 132 -8.15 -16.87 -0.82
N ARG A 133 -7.53 -17.96 -1.25
CA ARG A 133 -7.72 -18.50 -2.61
C ARG A 133 -9.18 -18.91 -2.82
N VAL A 134 -9.63 -18.83 -4.08
CA VAL A 134 -10.97 -19.28 -4.51
C VAL A 134 -10.91 -20.63 -5.21
N THR A 135 -9.79 -20.93 -5.85
CA THR A 135 -9.55 -22.25 -6.46
C THR A 135 -9.43 -23.33 -5.39
N PRO A 136 -9.78 -24.60 -5.70
CA PRO A 136 -9.74 -25.69 -4.73
C PRO A 136 -8.34 -25.88 -4.10
N VAL A 137 -8.31 -26.07 -2.79
CA VAL A 137 -7.07 -26.42 -2.07
C VAL A 137 -6.56 -27.78 -2.59
N GLY A 138 -5.25 -27.88 -2.82
CA GLY A 138 -4.61 -29.04 -3.43
C GLY A 138 -4.35 -28.90 -4.93
N THR A 139 -4.81 -27.81 -5.56
CA THR A 139 -4.44 -27.45 -6.95
C THR A 139 -3.47 -26.27 -6.96
N PRO A 140 -2.72 -26.04 -8.05
CA PRO A 140 -2.02 -24.77 -8.24
C PRO A 140 -3.03 -23.61 -8.27
N VAL A 141 -2.60 -22.43 -7.81
CA VAL A 141 -3.39 -21.20 -7.94
C VAL A 141 -3.37 -20.69 -9.38
N THR A 142 -4.40 -19.94 -9.74
CA THR A 142 -4.58 -19.32 -11.06
C THR A 142 -4.79 -17.82 -10.91
N GLU A 143 -4.81 -17.06 -12.00
CA GLU A 143 -5.10 -15.62 -11.94
C GLU A 143 -6.43 -15.29 -11.25
N GLU A 144 -7.43 -16.20 -11.30
CA GLU A 144 -8.71 -16.04 -10.60
C GLU A 144 -8.53 -15.82 -9.09
N ASP A 145 -7.50 -16.41 -8.49
CA ASP A 145 -7.18 -16.23 -7.07
C ASP A 145 -6.67 -14.82 -6.75
N PHE A 146 -6.12 -14.12 -7.74
CA PHE A 146 -5.52 -12.80 -7.61
C PHE A 146 -6.44 -11.67 -8.11
N LEU A 147 -7.36 -11.96 -9.03
CA LEU A 147 -8.33 -11.01 -9.59
C LEU A 147 -9.61 -10.88 -8.72
N GLN A 148 -9.44 -10.89 -7.40
CA GLN A 148 -10.54 -10.68 -6.44
C GLN A 148 -10.71 -9.19 -6.11
N PRO A 149 -11.95 -8.69 -5.92
CA PRO A 149 -12.16 -7.31 -5.50
C PRO A 149 -11.61 -7.05 -4.10
N GLY A 150 -11.17 -5.81 -3.85
CA GLY A 150 -10.50 -5.41 -2.60
C GLY A 150 -11.29 -5.72 -1.32
N ASN A 151 -12.62 -5.79 -1.40
CA ASN A 151 -13.49 -6.15 -0.28
C ASN A 151 -13.36 -7.62 0.17
N LYS A 152 -12.60 -8.46 -0.56
CA LYS A 152 -12.28 -9.85 -0.21
C LYS A 152 -10.94 -10.01 0.52
N GLN A 153 -10.18 -8.92 0.71
CA GLN A 153 -8.93 -8.97 1.46
C GLN A 153 -9.20 -9.46 2.89
N VAL A 154 -8.41 -10.44 3.33
CA VAL A 154 -8.44 -10.91 4.72
C VAL A 154 -7.45 -10.15 5.59
N ALA A 155 -6.38 -9.63 4.99
CA ALA A 155 -5.44 -8.72 5.63
C ALA A 155 -4.75 -7.84 4.60
N ALA A 156 -4.35 -6.64 5.02
CA ALA A 156 -3.54 -5.74 4.21
C ALA A 156 -2.64 -4.91 5.11
N GLY A 157 -1.54 -4.43 4.56
CA GLY A 157 -0.61 -3.62 5.31
C GLY A 157 0.49 -3.02 4.45
N TYR A 158 1.34 -2.25 5.12
CA TYR A 158 2.58 -1.76 4.55
C TYR A 158 3.69 -1.77 5.60
N VAL A 159 4.92 -1.68 5.09
CA VAL A 159 6.10 -1.33 5.86
C VAL A 159 6.58 0.01 5.32
N VAL A 160 6.88 0.95 6.23
CA VAL A 160 7.50 2.23 5.87
C VAL A 160 8.96 2.22 6.35
N TYR A 161 9.89 2.46 5.44
CA TYR A 161 11.31 2.61 5.70
C TYR A 161 11.66 4.11 5.74
N GLY A 162 11.32 4.75 6.86
CA GLY A 162 11.61 6.17 7.08
C GLY A 162 12.72 6.39 8.10
N SER A 163 12.60 7.46 8.88
CA SER A 163 13.50 7.72 10.03
C SER A 163 13.51 6.59 11.07
N SER A 164 12.40 5.85 11.15
CA SER A 164 12.33 4.53 11.77
C SER A 164 11.57 3.60 10.83
N THR A 165 11.78 2.29 10.98
CA THR A 165 11.03 1.29 10.22
C THR A 165 9.77 0.91 10.98
N MET A 166 8.61 1.03 10.34
CA MET A 166 7.34 0.66 10.95
C MET A 166 6.57 -0.31 10.06
N LEU A 167 5.88 -1.27 10.67
CA LEU A 167 4.93 -2.17 10.02
C LEU A 167 3.53 -1.77 10.47
N VAL A 168 2.64 -1.51 9.52
CA VAL A 168 1.25 -1.15 9.76
C VAL A 168 0.35 -2.12 9.03
N TYR A 169 -0.64 -2.70 9.70
CA TYR A 169 -1.56 -3.64 9.06
C TYR A 169 -2.96 -3.62 9.65
N THR A 170 -3.90 -4.22 8.93
CA THR A 170 -5.26 -4.52 9.36
C THR A 170 -5.68 -5.92 8.91
N THR A 171 -6.61 -6.51 9.67
CA THR A 171 -7.33 -7.75 9.34
C THR A 171 -8.85 -7.52 9.28
N GLY A 172 -9.29 -6.27 9.20
CA GLY A 172 -10.70 -5.90 9.26
C GLY A 172 -11.21 -5.45 10.64
N CYS A 173 -10.34 -5.47 11.67
CA CYS A 173 -10.66 -5.06 13.05
C CYS A 173 -9.85 -3.82 13.52
N GLY A 174 -9.68 -2.83 12.65
CA GLY A 174 -8.86 -1.65 12.93
C GLY A 174 -7.43 -1.76 12.40
N VAL A 175 -6.67 -0.67 12.52
CA VAL A 175 -5.31 -0.55 11.99
C VAL A 175 -4.31 -0.51 13.14
N HIS A 176 -3.25 -1.29 13.06
CA HIS A 176 -2.25 -1.42 14.13
C HIS A 176 -0.86 -1.10 13.60
N ALA A 177 -0.09 -0.30 14.33
CA ALA A 177 1.27 0.07 13.99
C ALA A 177 2.30 -0.48 14.99
N PHE A 178 3.40 -0.96 14.42
CA PHE A 178 4.53 -1.51 15.14
C PHE A 178 5.81 -0.84 14.67
N THR A 179 6.64 -0.38 15.61
CA THR A 179 7.95 0.17 15.31
C THR A 179 9.02 -0.91 15.49
N TYR A 180 9.92 -1.02 14.51
CA TYR A 180 11.09 -1.87 14.61
C TYR A 180 12.10 -1.26 15.58
N ASP A 181 12.46 -2.03 16.61
CA ASP A 181 13.53 -1.69 17.55
C ASP A 181 14.84 -2.36 17.08
N PRO A 182 15.83 -1.61 16.56
CA PRO A 182 17.09 -2.19 16.09
C PRO A 182 17.96 -2.77 17.21
N SER A 183 17.80 -2.31 18.46
CA SER A 183 18.56 -2.81 19.61
C SER A 183 18.09 -4.20 20.04
N LEU A 184 16.81 -4.51 19.85
CA LEU A 184 16.21 -5.80 20.18
C LEU A 184 15.99 -6.70 18.96
N GLY A 185 15.96 -6.11 17.76
CA GLY A 185 15.64 -6.82 16.53
C GLY A 185 14.20 -7.30 16.47
N VAL A 186 13.23 -6.58 17.06
CA VAL A 186 11.80 -6.96 17.06
C VAL A 186 10.89 -5.78 16.72
N PHE A 187 9.69 -6.07 16.20
CA PHE A 187 8.64 -5.07 16.00
C PHE A 187 7.78 -4.97 17.26
N CYS A 188 7.69 -3.77 17.82
CA CYS A 188 6.97 -3.46 19.06
C CYS A 188 5.73 -2.63 18.75
N LEU A 189 4.58 -2.99 19.34
CA LEU A 189 3.34 -2.22 19.21
C LEU A 189 3.58 -0.79 19.72
N CYS A 190 3.33 0.19 18.87
CA CYS A 190 3.44 1.61 19.21
C CYS A 190 2.08 2.32 19.15
N GLN A 191 1.14 1.83 18.33
CA GLN A 191 -0.20 2.36 18.28
C GLN A 191 -1.21 1.27 17.91
N GLU A 192 -2.12 0.97 18.83
CA GLU A 192 -3.30 0.14 18.55
C GLU A 192 -4.44 1.02 18.04
N ARG A 193 -5.18 0.54 17.02
CA ARG A 193 -6.37 1.20 16.48
C ARG A 193 -6.11 2.64 15.99
N MET A 194 -5.19 2.77 15.04
CA MET A 194 -4.99 4.02 14.31
C MET A 194 -6.29 4.46 13.62
N ARG A 195 -6.56 5.76 13.67
CA ARG A 195 -7.70 6.41 13.03
C ARG A 195 -7.24 7.72 12.44
N PHE A 196 -7.81 8.11 11.31
CA PHE A 196 -7.66 9.50 10.86
C PHE A 196 -8.23 10.43 11.93
N PRO A 197 -7.59 11.60 12.18
CA PRO A 197 -8.23 12.64 13.00
C PRO A 197 -9.50 13.13 12.30
N GLU A 198 -10.39 13.78 13.04
CA GLU A 198 -11.70 14.22 12.53
C GLU A 198 -11.59 15.09 11.26
N LYS A 199 -10.60 15.99 11.22
CA LYS A 199 -10.34 16.90 10.11
C LYS A 199 -8.90 16.77 9.62
N GLY A 200 -8.71 16.59 8.32
CA GLY A 200 -7.43 16.75 7.64
C GLY A 200 -7.23 18.18 7.15
N LYS A 201 -5.96 18.60 7.06
CA LYS A 201 -5.55 19.96 6.63
C LYS A 201 -4.38 19.89 5.64
N THR A 202 -4.19 18.75 5.00
CA THR A 202 -3.05 18.47 4.13
C THR A 202 -3.54 17.77 2.88
N TYR A 203 -3.07 18.22 1.73
CA TYR A 203 -3.29 17.54 0.46
C TYR A 203 -1.94 17.13 -0.14
N SER A 204 -1.92 15.95 -0.76
CA SER A 204 -0.72 15.30 -1.27
C SER A 204 -0.92 14.90 -2.71
N ILE A 205 -0.31 15.65 -3.61
CA ILE A 205 -0.40 15.45 -5.05
C ILE A 205 0.84 16.01 -5.75
N ASN A 206 1.25 15.40 -6.85
CA ASN A 206 2.29 15.96 -7.72
C ASN A 206 1.72 17.10 -8.58
N GLU A 207 1.73 18.34 -8.08
CA GLU A 207 1.24 19.51 -8.82
C GLU A 207 2.00 19.80 -10.13
N GLY A 208 3.16 19.19 -10.38
CA GLY A 208 3.85 19.28 -11.68
C GLY A 208 3.00 18.77 -12.85
N ASN A 209 1.99 17.95 -12.58
CA ASN A 209 1.06 17.43 -13.57
C ASN A 209 -0.24 18.27 -13.71
N TYR A 210 -0.33 19.44 -13.06
CA TYR A 210 -1.56 20.23 -12.94
C TYR A 210 -2.36 20.38 -14.23
N ILE A 211 -1.71 20.77 -15.34
CA ILE A 211 -2.39 21.01 -16.63
C ILE A 211 -3.02 19.74 -17.21
N LYS A 212 -2.52 18.56 -16.83
CA LYS A 212 -2.95 17.24 -17.32
C LYS A 212 -4.00 16.58 -16.43
N PHE A 213 -4.32 17.16 -15.28
CA PHE A 213 -5.32 16.61 -14.39
C PHE A 213 -6.74 16.82 -14.89
N PRO A 214 -7.68 15.96 -14.46
CA PRO A 214 -9.10 16.20 -14.57
C PRO A 214 -9.50 17.60 -14.09
N ASN A 215 -10.46 18.21 -14.77
CA ASN A 215 -10.92 19.56 -14.44
C ASN A 215 -11.44 19.64 -13.00
N GLY A 216 -12.21 18.65 -12.52
CA GLY A 216 -12.61 18.56 -11.13
C GLY A 216 -11.43 18.53 -10.14
N VAL A 217 -10.35 17.83 -10.46
CA VAL A 217 -9.15 17.80 -9.60
C VAL A 217 -8.44 19.15 -9.62
N LYS A 218 -8.35 19.83 -10.78
CA LYS A 218 -7.82 21.21 -10.86
C LYS A 218 -8.62 22.16 -9.98
N LYS A 219 -9.96 22.06 -9.99
CA LYS A 219 -10.85 22.85 -9.12
C LYS A 219 -10.65 22.52 -7.65
N TYR A 220 -10.52 21.25 -7.29
CA TYR A 220 -10.21 20.84 -5.91
C TYR A 220 -8.86 21.40 -5.42
N ILE A 221 -7.81 21.40 -6.25
CA ILE A 221 -6.52 22.02 -5.89
C ILE A 221 -6.70 23.52 -5.62
N LYS A 222 -7.48 24.23 -6.44
CA LYS A 222 -7.76 25.65 -6.20
C LYS A 222 -8.54 25.88 -4.92
N PHE A 223 -9.54 25.04 -4.66
CA PHE A 223 -10.25 25.02 -3.38
C PHE A 223 -9.30 24.83 -2.19
N CYS A 224 -8.31 23.94 -2.28
CA CYS A 224 -7.32 23.75 -1.22
C CYS A 224 -6.44 24.99 -0.95
N GLN A 225 -6.30 25.87 -1.95
CA GLN A 225 -5.42 27.05 -1.92
C GLN A 225 -6.15 28.35 -1.51
N GLU A 226 -7.47 28.33 -1.40
CA GLU A 226 -8.27 29.47 -0.95
C GLU A 226 -8.06 29.76 0.54
N GLU A 227 -8.20 31.03 0.95
CA GLU A 227 -8.17 31.42 2.34
C GLU A 227 -9.57 31.32 2.96
N ASP A 228 -9.72 30.44 3.94
CA ASP A 228 -10.97 30.24 4.67
C ASP A 228 -10.67 29.62 6.05
N SER A 229 -10.65 30.47 7.07
CA SER A 229 -10.36 30.06 8.45
C SER A 229 -11.42 29.12 9.03
N SER A 230 -12.66 29.17 8.55
CA SER A 230 -13.75 28.32 9.03
C SER A 230 -13.55 26.84 8.67
N THR A 231 -12.85 26.57 7.57
CA THR A 231 -12.52 25.22 7.09
C THR A 231 -11.04 24.87 7.24
N SER A 232 -10.26 25.73 7.91
CA SER A 232 -8.79 25.60 8.04
C SER A 232 -8.04 25.57 6.70
N ARG A 233 -8.48 26.39 5.73
CA ARG A 233 -7.81 26.61 4.46
C ARG A 233 -7.06 27.97 4.44
N PRO A 234 -5.95 28.10 3.70
CA PRO A 234 -5.41 27.13 2.74
C PRO A 234 -4.83 25.90 3.42
N TYR A 235 -5.02 24.73 2.81
CA TYR A 235 -4.43 23.49 3.28
C TYR A 235 -2.92 23.49 3.04
N THR A 236 -2.19 22.78 3.89
CA THR A 236 -0.76 22.60 3.73
C THR A 236 -0.49 21.58 2.62
N SER A 237 0.35 21.92 1.63
CA SER A 237 0.81 20.94 0.65
C SER A 237 1.94 20.08 1.22
N ARG A 238 1.85 18.76 1.04
CA ARG A 238 2.94 17.80 1.33
C ARG A 238 2.90 16.67 0.32
N TYR A 239 3.99 16.44 -0.38
CA TYR A 239 4.14 15.32 -1.30
C TYR A 239 5.57 14.78 -1.18
N ILE A 240 5.72 13.60 -0.58
CA ILE A 240 7.02 12.92 -0.39
C ILE A 240 7.42 12.19 -1.68
N GLY A 241 6.44 11.74 -2.48
CA GLY A 241 6.69 10.98 -3.70
C GLY A 241 6.81 9.46 -3.47
N SER A 242 6.46 8.99 -2.27
CA SER A 242 6.20 7.58 -1.94
C SER A 242 4.77 7.49 -1.42
N LEU A 243 3.96 6.61 -2.00
CA LEU A 243 2.57 6.40 -1.59
C LEU A 243 2.50 6.05 -0.11
N VAL A 244 3.31 5.11 0.34
CA VAL A 244 3.36 4.63 1.72
C VAL A 244 3.70 5.77 2.68
N ALA A 245 4.71 6.58 2.37
CA ALA A 245 5.14 7.67 3.24
C ALA A 245 4.09 8.79 3.33
N ASP A 246 3.49 9.18 2.19
CA ASP A 246 2.43 10.18 2.16
C ASP A 246 1.15 9.68 2.86
N PHE A 247 0.77 8.43 2.65
CA PHE A 247 -0.35 7.78 3.32
C PHE A 247 -0.14 7.74 4.84
N HIS A 248 1.03 7.29 5.30
CA HIS A 248 1.34 7.14 6.73
C HIS A 248 1.23 8.48 7.47
N ARG A 249 1.78 9.56 6.89
CA ARG A 249 1.65 10.90 7.45
C ARG A 249 0.19 11.34 7.49
N ASN A 250 -0.55 11.16 6.40
CA ASN A 250 -1.94 11.59 6.30
C ASN A 250 -2.84 10.80 7.27
N LEU A 251 -2.57 9.53 7.52
CA LEU A 251 -3.24 8.73 8.55
C LEU A 251 -3.06 9.32 9.95
N LEU A 252 -1.84 9.76 10.29
CA LEU A 252 -1.52 10.30 11.61
C LEU A 252 -1.95 11.75 11.83
N LYS A 253 -1.82 12.59 10.80
CA LYS A 253 -2.04 14.05 10.91
C LYS A 253 -3.34 14.54 10.26
N GLY A 254 -4.00 13.67 9.51
CA GLY A 254 -5.16 14.01 8.72
C GLY A 254 -4.77 14.69 7.41
N GLY A 255 -5.31 14.17 6.31
CA GLY A 255 -5.08 14.69 4.98
C GLY A 255 -5.65 13.78 3.92
N ILE A 256 -5.33 14.09 2.68
CA ILE A 256 -5.72 13.32 1.50
C ILE A 256 -4.51 13.15 0.58
N TYR A 257 -4.37 11.95 0.04
CA TYR A 257 -3.48 11.63 -1.06
C TYR A 257 -4.28 11.51 -2.36
N LEU A 258 -3.74 12.08 -3.44
CA LEU A 258 -4.36 12.10 -4.75
C LEU A 258 -3.35 11.66 -5.82
N TYR A 259 -3.74 10.66 -6.59
CA TYR A 259 -3.10 10.27 -7.85
C TYR A 259 -4.18 10.09 -8.92
N PRO A 260 -4.66 11.19 -9.54
CA PRO A 260 -5.65 11.11 -10.61
C PRO A 260 -5.05 10.56 -11.90
N SER A 261 -5.89 10.35 -12.91
CA SER A 261 -5.44 10.20 -14.29
C SER A 261 -4.65 11.42 -14.76
N THR A 262 -3.75 11.19 -15.71
CA THR A 262 -2.98 12.21 -16.42
C THR A 262 -2.92 11.85 -17.90
N ALA A 263 -2.42 12.77 -18.74
CA ALA A 263 -2.24 12.49 -20.17
C ALA A 263 -1.31 11.30 -20.44
N SER A 264 -0.30 11.05 -19.61
CA SER A 264 0.60 9.89 -19.74
C SER A 264 0.01 8.62 -19.13
N HIS A 265 -0.94 8.75 -18.20
CA HIS A 265 -1.61 7.63 -17.54
C HIS A 265 -3.12 7.88 -17.48
N PRO A 266 -3.86 7.61 -18.57
CA PRO A 266 -5.29 7.92 -18.67
C PRO A 266 -6.16 7.20 -17.62
N GLN A 267 -5.70 6.05 -17.13
CA GLN A 267 -6.36 5.28 -16.07
C GLN A 267 -5.76 5.54 -14.67
N GLY A 268 -4.85 6.51 -14.50
CA GLY A 268 -4.06 6.68 -13.29
C GLY A 268 -2.75 5.88 -13.33
N LYS A 269 -1.80 6.18 -12.42
CA LYS A 269 -0.52 5.48 -12.37
C LYS A 269 -0.55 4.22 -11.49
N LEU A 270 -1.22 4.30 -10.34
CA LEU A 270 -1.17 3.26 -9.31
C LEU A 270 -1.96 2.02 -9.73
N ARG A 271 -1.50 0.84 -9.30
CA ARG A 271 -2.06 -0.47 -9.61
C ARG A 271 -3.13 -0.82 -8.59
N LEU A 272 -4.26 -1.29 -9.10
CA LEU A 272 -5.44 -1.59 -8.31
C LEU A 272 -5.13 -2.63 -7.21
N LEU A 273 -4.45 -3.70 -7.59
CA LEU A 273 -4.30 -4.90 -6.77
C LEU A 273 -3.27 -4.78 -5.64
N TYR A 274 -2.11 -4.18 -5.91
CA TYR A 274 -0.97 -4.16 -4.96
C TYR A 274 -0.75 -2.81 -4.30
N GLU A 275 -1.34 -1.72 -4.80
CA GLU A 275 -1.22 -0.38 -4.22
C GLU A 275 -2.59 0.13 -3.71
N CYS A 276 -3.59 0.24 -4.60
CA CYS A 276 -4.87 0.88 -4.27
C CYS A 276 -5.69 0.08 -3.26
N ASN A 277 -5.94 -1.21 -3.52
CA ASN A 277 -6.74 -2.09 -2.67
C ASN A 277 -6.21 -2.22 -1.22
N PRO A 278 -4.92 -2.50 -0.98
CA PRO A 278 -4.40 -2.60 0.38
C PRO A 278 -4.44 -1.25 1.12
N MET A 279 -4.12 -0.13 0.44
CA MET A 279 -4.21 1.19 1.06
C MET A 279 -5.66 1.60 1.34
N ALA A 280 -6.60 1.25 0.46
CA ALA A 280 -8.02 1.50 0.65
C ALA A 280 -8.58 0.73 1.85
N PHE A 281 -8.19 -0.54 2.02
CA PHE A 281 -8.63 -1.34 3.17
C PHE A 281 -8.13 -0.75 4.49
N LEU A 282 -6.87 -0.36 4.56
CA LEU A 282 -6.32 0.36 5.71
C LEU A 282 -7.05 1.68 5.98
N ALA A 283 -7.33 2.46 4.94
CA ALA A 283 -8.00 3.74 5.08
C ALA A 283 -9.41 3.59 5.69
N GLU A 284 -10.21 2.65 5.21
CA GLU A 284 -11.55 2.41 5.73
C GLU A 284 -11.54 1.89 7.16
N GLN A 285 -10.60 1.01 7.50
CA GLN A 285 -10.39 0.53 8.86
C GLN A 285 -9.98 1.64 9.83
N ALA A 286 -9.26 2.65 9.32
CA ALA A 286 -8.94 3.87 10.04
C ALA A 286 -10.08 4.92 10.06
N GLY A 287 -11.25 4.64 9.46
CA GLY A 287 -12.39 5.55 9.40
C GLY A 287 -12.31 6.61 8.30
N GLY A 288 -11.36 6.47 7.37
CA GLY A 288 -11.23 7.28 6.17
C GLY A 288 -12.11 6.77 5.03
N LYS A 289 -11.74 7.17 3.81
CA LYS A 289 -12.38 6.77 2.55
C LYS A 289 -11.31 6.62 1.46
N ALA A 290 -11.56 5.72 0.52
CA ALA A 290 -10.75 5.54 -0.69
C ALA A 290 -11.65 5.35 -1.90
N SER A 291 -11.44 6.13 -2.95
CA SER A 291 -12.20 6.05 -4.20
C SER A 291 -11.31 6.31 -5.41
N ASP A 292 -11.81 5.93 -6.60
CA ASP A 292 -11.21 6.34 -7.87
C ASP A 292 -11.73 7.72 -8.35
N GLY A 293 -12.44 8.43 -7.47
CA GLY A 293 -13.11 9.70 -7.75
C GLY A 293 -14.59 9.54 -8.14
N LYS A 294 -15.06 8.29 -8.32
CA LYS A 294 -16.45 7.97 -8.65
C LYS A 294 -17.00 6.83 -7.81
N GLU A 295 -16.28 5.71 -7.75
CA GLU A 295 -16.69 4.49 -7.04
C GLU A 295 -15.70 4.08 -5.95
N ARG A 296 -16.14 3.20 -5.05
CA ARG A 296 -15.34 2.70 -3.93
C ARG A 296 -14.29 1.72 -4.45
N ILE A 297 -13.01 1.97 -4.14
CA ILE A 297 -11.88 1.15 -4.64
C ILE A 297 -12.07 -0.34 -4.36
N LEU A 298 -12.50 -0.68 -3.14
CA LEU A 298 -12.63 -2.07 -2.71
C LEU A 298 -13.73 -2.86 -3.43
N ASP A 299 -14.65 -2.19 -4.12
CA ASP A 299 -15.76 -2.83 -4.84
C ASP A 299 -15.49 -2.99 -6.34
N ILE A 300 -14.39 -2.43 -6.85
CA ILE A 300 -13.97 -2.58 -8.25
C ILE A 300 -13.62 -4.05 -8.49
N ILE A 301 -14.22 -4.65 -9.53
CA ILE A 301 -13.86 -5.97 -10.03
C ILE A 301 -12.59 -5.84 -10.89
N PRO A 302 -11.46 -6.46 -10.50
CA PRO A 302 -10.24 -6.37 -11.29
C PRO A 302 -10.38 -7.08 -12.65
N GLU A 303 -9.89 -6.44 -13.71
CA GLU A 303 -9.95 -6.96 -15.08
C GLU A 303 -8.63 -7.58 -15.55
N SER A 304 -7.51 -7.14 -14.97
CA SER A 304 -6.18 -7.66 -15.25
C SER A 304 -5.26 -7.50 -14.04
N LEU A 305 -4.19 -8.29 -13.99
CA LEU A 305 -3.24 -8.29 -12.87
C LEU A 305 -2.67 -6.88 -12.64
N HIS A 306 -2.18 -6.27 -13.72
CA HIS A 306 -1.50 -4.97 -13.71
C HIS A 306 -2.45 -3.77 -13.93
N GLN A 307 -3.75 -3.94 -13.69
CA GLN A 307 -4.74 -2.88 -13.91
C GLN A 307 -4.40 -1.62 -13.09
N ARG A 308 -4.37 -0.47 -13.75
CA ARG A 308 -4.16 0.82 -13.09
C ARG A 308 -5.47 1.51 -12.74
N ARG A 309 -5.45 2.36 -11.71
CA ARG A 309 -6.59 3.16 -11.29
C ARG A 309 -6.19 4.54 -10.78
N SER A 310 -7.09 5.51 -10.96
CA SER A 310 -7.03 6.76 -10.21
C SER A 310 -7.26 6.45 -8.73
N PHE A 311 -6.60 7.20 -7.84
CA PHE A 311 -6.64 6.91 -6.42
C PHE A 311 -6.72 8.17 -5.58
N PHE A 312 -7.77 8.28 -4.78
CA PHE A 312 -7.98 9.36 -3.81
C PHE A 312 -8.28 8.72 -2.46
N VAL A 313 -7.41 8.96 -1.47
CA VAL A 313 -7.50 8.28 -0.18
C VAL A 313 -7.16 9.21 0.98
N GLY A 314 -7.91 9.12 2.07
CA GLY A 314 -7.62 9.87 3.29
C GLY A 314 -8.85 10.15 4.15
N ASN A 315 -8.88 11.34 4.76
CA ASN A 315 -10.04 11.83 5.49
C ASN A 315 -11.29 11.81 4.61
N ARG A 316 -12.37 11.20 5.11
CA ARG A 316 -13.63 11.02 4.37
C ARG A 316 -14.13 12.30 3.70
N HIS A 317 -14.24 13.39 4.46
CA HIS A 317 -14.75 14.66 3.93
C HIS A 317 -13.90 15.24 2.78
N MET A 318 -12.58 15.06 2.82
CA MET A 318 -11.68 15.55 1.76
C MET A 318 -11.84 14.71 0.48
N VAL A 319 -12.05 13.39 0.62
CA VAL A 319 -12.31 12.52 -0.54
C VAL A 319 -13.70 12.81 -1.12
N ASP A 320 -14.70 13.05 -0.26
CA ASP A 320 -16.05 13.46 -0.70
C ASP A 320 -16.02 14.81 -1.44
N ASP A 321 -15.18 15.76 -1.01
CA ASP A 321 -14.95 17.02 -1.72
C ASP A 321 -14.38 16.77 -3.12
N VAL A 322 -13.37 15.91 -3.27
CA VAL A 322 -12.80 15.55 -4.58
C VAL A 322 -13.87 14.94 -5.49
N GLU A 323 -14.62 13.96 -5.00
CA GLU A 323 -15.72 13.33 -5.76
C GLU A 323 -16.78 14.37 -6.17
N ARG A 324 -17.10 15.32 -5.30
CA ARG A 324 -18.01 16.43 -5.61
C ARG A 324 -17.46 17.29 -6.74
N PHE A 325 -16.20 17.73 -6.66
CA PHE A 325 -15.60 18.55 -7.71
C PHE A 325 -15.50 17.81 -9.06
N ILE A 326 -15.19 16.50 -9.06
CA ILE A 326 -15.18 15.68 -10.29
C ILE A 326 -16.59 15.60 -10.89
N ARG A 327 -17.63 15.49 -10.07
CA ARG A 327 -19.03 15.42 -10.52
C ARG A 327 -19.54 16.78 -11.03
N GLU A 328 -19.19 17.88 -10.38
CA GLU A 328 -19.61 19.23 -10.77
C GLU A 328 -18.84 19.76 -12.00
N TYR A 329 -17.59 19.32 -12.17
CA TYR A 329 -16.70 19.75 -13.25
C TYR A 329 -16.13 18.53 -14.00
N PRO A 330 -16.97 17.75 -14.71
CA PRO A 330 -16.50 16.62 -15.51
C PRO A 330 -15.54 17.11 -16.61
N ASP A 331 -14.58 16.28 -16.99
CA ASP A 331 -13.80 16.51 -18.21
C ASP A 331 -14.71 16.36 -19.44
N ALA A 332 -14.54 17.28 -20.40
CA ALA A 332 -15.35 17.37 -21.61
C ALA A 332 -14.99 16.31 -22.65
#